data_AF-A0AA48LDD8-F1
#
_entry.id   AF-A0AA48LDD8-F1
#
_cell.length_a   1.000
_cell.length_b   1.000
_cell.length_c   1.000
_cell.angle_alpha   90.00
_cell.angle_beta   90.00
_cell.angle_gamma   90.00
#
_symmetry.space_group_name_H-M   'P 1'
#
loop_
_entity.id
_entity.type
_entity.pdbx_description
1 polymer ?
#
loop_
_entity_poly.entity_id
_entity_poly.type
_entity_poly.pdbx_seq_one_letter_code
_entity_poly.pdbx_strand_id
1 'polypeptide(L)'
;MTEEKRQEEFIRRITDQIHDQQRANQIKDEMRDHLETAVADYMEMDLSLEEAGAKARKQMGDPAALGYALEKSKKQKMTKLEGISYALLLLQSLVALRVIQRASVNFSWIEMGIVFLMVGVTLFFVVMTVGKQKQDYGMPLMVIRPNKGFSSLDQVTTGILLFCIGLMTMGVMASFLDGESISIPLMNWLFMVSIMLTTINGQRQGKAIYTEGIQFNRGKLLSWSEYKSYRVLVSHTKRGKVYQIKLYGGKIEPIIGVEMSQLSTVEALISECLTVN
;
A
#
# COMPACT_ATOMS: atom_id res chain seq x y z
N MET A 1 -6.58 35.19 8.84
CA MET A 1 -6.89 33.95 8.10
C MET A 1 -8.38 33.70 8.26
N THR A 2 -9.13 33.48 7.18
CA THR A 2 -10.58 33.23 7.26
C THR A 2 -10.87 31.88 7.92
N GLU A 3 -12.07 31.71 8.49
CA GLU A 3 -12.46 30.48 9.18
C GLU A 3 -12.52 29.28 8.22
N GLU A 4 -13.03 29.49 7.02
CA GLU A 4 -13.00 28.50 5.93
C GLU A 4 -11.58 27.99 5.62
N LYS A 5 -10.57 28.91 5.60
CA LYS A 5 -9.17 28.51 5.40
C LYS A 5 -8.62 27.69 6.56
N ARG A 6 -9.03 27.97 7.80
CA ARG A 6 -8.64 27.17 8.98
C ARG A 6 -9.25 25.77 8.94
N GLN A 7 -10.50 25.65 8.51
CA GLN A 7 -11.18 24.36 8.35
C GLN A 7 -10.53 23.52 7.26
N GLU A 8 -10.26 24.11 6.09
CA GLU A 8 -9.60 23.39 5.00
C GLU A 8 -8.15 23.00 5.38
N GLU A 9 -7.42 23.82 6.16
CA GLU A 9 -6.12 23.42 6.70
C GLU A 9 -6.23 22.26 7.69
N PHE A 10 -7.23 22.26 8.56
CA PHE A 10 -7.48 21.17 9.51
C PHE A 10 -7.78 19.86 8.77
N ILE A 11 -8.68 19.89 7.79
CA ILE A 11 -9.00 18.72 6.94
C ILE A 11 -7.76 18.25 6.18
N ARG A 12 -6.96 19.18 5.63
CA ARG A 12 -5.72 18.84 4.94
C ARG A 12 -4.80 18.02 5.85
N ARG A 13 -4.57 18.47 7.09
CA ARG A 13 -3.73 17.76 8.07
C ARG A 13 -4.25 16.35 8.40
N ILE A 14 -5.57 16.14 8.43
CA ILE A 14 -6.16 14.80 8.57
C ILE A 14 -5.81 13.94 7.34
N THR A 15 -6.07 14.46 6.14
CA THR A 15 -5.88 13.70 4.90
C THR A 15 -4.41 13.40 4.60
N ASP A 16 -3.47 14.23 5.07
CA ASP A 16 -2.02 14.03 4.93
C ASP A 16 -1.51 12.79 5.69
N GLN A 17 -2.32 12.22 6.58
CA GLN A 17 -2.02 10.93 7.24
C GLN A 17 -2.60 9.72 6.48
N ILE A 18 -3.36 9.96 5.41
CA ILE A 18 -4.02 8.92 4.63
C ILE A 18 -3.18 8.59 3.38
N HIS A 19 -2.75 7.34 3.29
CA HIS A 19 -1.88 6.86 2.19
C HIS A 19 -2.61 6.76 0.85
N ASP A 20 -3.87 6.33 0.84
CA ASP A 20 -4.64 6.12 -0.39
C ASP A 20 -5.38 7.40 -0.80
N GLN A 21 -5.12 7.89 -2.02
CA GLN A 21 -5.70 9.15 -2.48
C GLN A 21 -7.22 9.13 -2.61
N GLN A 22 -7.80 8.00 -3.05
CA GLN A 22 -9.25 7.90 -3.20
C GLN A 22 -9.92 7.93 -1.82
N ARG A 23 -9.34 7.21 -0.86
CA ARG A 23 -9.77 7.25 0.54
C ARG A 23 -9.56 8.63 1.16
N ALA A 24 -8.45 9.29 0.88
CA ALA A 24 -8.17 10.64 1.36
C ALA A 24 -9.24 11.63 0.88
N ASN A 25 -9.68 11.52 -0.38
CA ASN A 25 -10.78 12.33 -0.91
C ASN A 25 -12.12 12.01 -0.22
N GLN A 26 -12.45 10.72 -0.01
CA GLN A 26 -13.68 10.34 0.69
C GLN A 26 -13.70 10.87 2.13
N ILE A 27 -12.58 10.74 2.86
CA ILE A 27 -12.43 11.28 4.20
C ILE A 27 -12.49 12.81 4.17
N LYS A 28 -11.93 13.46 3.15
CA LYS A 28 -11.99 14.91 2.99
C LYS A 28 -13.43 15.42 2.96
N ASP A 29 -14.25 14.78 2.13
CA ASP A 29 -15.64 15.18 1.96
C ASP A 29 -16.45 14.90 3.23
N GLU A 30 -16.28 13.72 3.84
CA GLU A 30 -16.94 13.39 5.12
C GLU A 30 -16.53 14.34 6.26
N MET A 31 -15.24 14.68 6.38
CA MET A 31 -14.77 15.62 7.41
C MET A 31 -15.27 17.04 7.17
N ARG A 32 -15.44 17.44 5.91
CA ARG A 32 -16.03 18.74 5.57
C ARG A 32 -17.48 18.80 6.04
N ASP A 33 -18.28 17.80 5.68
CA ASP A 33 -19.70 17.72 6.06
C ASP A 33 -19.86 17.70 7.59
N HIS A 34 -19.03 16.93 8.31
CA HIS A 34 -19.05 16.91 9.78
C HIS A 34 -18.65 18.24 10.40
N LEU A 35 -17.65 18.95 9.84
CA LEU A 35 -17.24 20.26 10.34
C LEU A 35 -18.31 21.32 10.09
N GLU A 36 -18.91 21.33 8.90
CA GLU A 36 -19.99 22.27 8.55
C GLU A 36 -21.20 22.07 9.46
N THR A 37 -21.59 20.82 9.69
CA THR A 37 -22.68 20.48 10.61
C THR A 37 -22.35 20.92 12.05
N ALA A 38 -21.16 20.58 12.56
CA ALA A 38 -20.76 20.96 13.91
C ALA A 38 -20.67 22.48 14.11
N VAL A 39 -20.24 23.22 13.08
CA VAL A 39 -20.21 24.69 13.10
C VAL A 39 -21.64 25.24 13.16
N ALA A 40 -22.55 24.73 12.33
CA ALA A 40 -23.95 25.13 12.33
C ALA A 40 -24.59 24.91 13.71
N ASP A 41 -24.39 23.73 14.31
CA ASP A 41 -24.89 23.40 15.65
C ASP A 41 -24.40 24.39 16.72
N TYR A 42 -23.13 24.82 16.66
CA TYR A 42 -22.61 25.82 17.59
C TYR A 42 -23.10 27.24 17.29
N MET A 43 -23.32 27.58 16.03
CA MET A 43 -23.92 28.86 15.66
C MET A 43 -25.38 28.97 16.12
N GLU A 44 -26.13 27.87 16.16
CA GLU A 44 -27.47 27.82 16.77
C GLU A 44 -27.45 28.07 18.29
N MET A 45 -26.29 27.92 18.94
CA MET A 45 -26.08 28.25 20.36
C MET A 45 -25.58 29.70 20.56
N ASP A 46 -25.81 30.59 19.60
CA ASP A 46 -25.38 32.00 19.59
C ASP A 46 -23.85 32.22 19.61
N LEU A 47 -23.04 31.23 19.20
CA LEU A 47 -21.61 31.45 19.02
C LEU A 47 -21.33 32.15 17.68
N SER A 48 -20.32 33.02 17.66
CA SER A 48 -19.81 33.57 16.40
C SER A 48 -19.23 32.48 15.50
N LEU A 49 -19.20 32.68 14.18
CA LEU A 49 -18.63 31.72 13.22
C LEU A 49 -17.19 31.29 13.59
N GLU A 50 -16.39 32.24 14.09
CA GLU A 50 -15.01 31.97 14.50
C GLU A 50 -14.93 31.10 15.76
N GLU A 51 -15.77 31.36 16.76
CA GLU A 51 -15.83 30.57 18.00
C GLU A 51 -16.44 29.19 17.76
N ALA A 52 -17.51 29.12 16.96
CA ALA A 52 -18.14 27.88 16.54
C ALA A 52 -17.14 26.97 15.81
N GLY A 53 -16.41 27.53 14.85
CA GLY A 53 -15.35 26.82 14.12
C GLY A 53 -14.17 26.38 14.98
N ALA A 54 -13.74 27.22 15.92
CA ALA A 54 -12.71 26.83 16.89
C ALA A 54 -13.19 25.68 17.80
N LYS A 55 -14.45 25.72 18.25
CA LYS A 55 -15.03 24.71 19.14
C LYS A 55 -15.27 23.39 18.42
N ALA A 56 -15.76 23.42 17.18
CA ALA A 56 -15.91 22.25 16.31
C ALA A 56 -14.56 21.54 16.09
N ARG A 57 -13.51 22.27 15.72
CA ARG A 57 -12.16 21.68 15.59
C ARG A 57 -11.63 21.13 16.91
N LYS A 58 -11.83 21.86 18.02
CA LYS A 58 -11.39 21.42 19.35
C LYS A 58 -12.05 20.12 19.78
N GLN A 59 -13.34 19.94 19.45
CA GLN A 59 -14.08 18.71 19.72
C GLN A 59 -13.54 17.51 18.93
N MET A 60 -13.10 17.73 17.68
CA MET A 60 -12.50 16.67 16.84
C MET A 60 -11.08 16.29 17.28
N GLY A 61 -10.38 17.17 18.02
CA GLY A 61 -9.06 16.91 18.59
C GLY A 61 -7.91 17.22 17.62
N ASP A 62 -6.79 16.53 17.78
CA ASP A 62 -5.60 16.71 16.94
C ASP A 62 -5.82 16.08 15.55
N PRO A 63 -5.72 16.85 14.44
CA PRO A 63 -5.98 16.34 13.10
C PRO A 63 -5.00 15.26 12.66
N ALA A 64 -3.73 15.31 13.11
CA ALA A 64 -2.74 14.28 12.79
C ALA A 64 -3.08 12.96 13.48
N ALA A 65 -3.38 12.99 14.78
CA ALA A 65 -3.83 11.81 15.51
C ALA A 65 -5.12 11.20 14.93
N LEU A 66 -6.11 12.04 14.59
CA LEU A 66 -7.35 11.60 13.97
C LEU A 66 -7.10 10.94 12.60
N GLY A 67 -6.32 11.60 11.73
CA GLY A 67 -5.95 11.06 10.43
C GLY A 67 -5.22 9.73 10.53
N TYR A 68 -4.27 9.60 11.46
CA TYR A 68 -3.54 8.35 11.69
C TYR A 68 -4.45 7.23 12.22
N ALA A 69 -5.37 7.54 13.13
CA ALA A 69 -6.37 6.59 13.63
C ALA A 69 -7.30 6.11 12.51
N LEU A 70 -7.74 7.01 11.63
CA LEU A 70 -8.51 6.69 10.43
C LEU A 70 -7.69 5.82 9.48
N GLU A 71 -6.40 6.11 9.24
CA GLU A 71 -5.59 5.24 8.38
C GLU A 71 -5.43 3.84 8.99
N LYS A 72 -5.16 3.75 10.31
CA LYS A 72 -5.00 2.48 11.03
C LYS A 72 -6.27 1.62 11.05
N SER A 73 -7.45 2.23 11.03
CA SER A 73 -8.74 1.49 10.98
C SER A 73 -9.01 0.82 9.63
N LYS A 74 -8.11 0.97 8.64
CA LYS A 74 -8.21 0.31 7.34
C LYS A 74 -8.28 -1.20 7.50
N LYS A 75 -9.45 -1.77 7.21
CA LYS A 75 -9.54 -3.21 6.92
C LYS A 75 -8.80 -3.46 5.61
N GLN A 76 -7.83 -4.37 5.62
CA GLN A 76 -7.17 -4.86 4.42
C GLN A 76 -8.23 -5.58 3.57
N LYS A 77 -8.83 -4.85 2.62
CA LYS A 77 -9.76 -5.44 1.64
C LYS A 77 -8.93 -6.25 0.66
N MET A 78 -9.30 -7.52 0.45
CA MET A 78 -8.78 -8.30 -0.65
C MET A 78 -9.02 -7.55 -1.95
N THR A 79 -7.97 -7.35 -2.74
CA THR A 79 -8.09 -6.78 -4.07
C THR A 79 -8.88 -7.73 -4.97
N LYS A 80 -9.56 -7.19 -5.99
CA LYS A 80 -10.30 -8.02 -6.97
C LYS A 80 -9.41 -9.09 -7.60
N LEU A 81 -8.14 -8.77 -7.83
CA LEU A 81 -7.14 -9.67 -8.41
C LEU A 81 -6.77 -10.80 -7.45
N GLU A 82 -6.57 -10.51 -6.16
CA GLU A 82 -6.36 -11.54 -5.13
C GLU A 82 -7.57 -12.47 -5.05
N GLY A 83 -8.79 -11.94 -5.02
CA GLY A 83 -10.02 -12.74 -5.03
C GLY A 83 -10.13 -13.69 -6.22
N ILE A 84 -9.86 -13.20 -7.44
CA ILE A 84 -9.84 -14.02 -8.66
C ILE A 84 -8.74 -15.08 -8.59
N SER A 85 -7.56 -14.74 -8.07
CA SER A 85 -6.44 -15.68 -7.93
C SER A 85 -6.79 -16.84 -6.99
N TYR A 86 -7.44 -16.56 -5.85
CA TYR A 86 -7.92 -17.61 -4.94
C TYR A 86 -9.02 -18.48 -5.57
N ALA A 87 -9.95 -17.90 -6.33
CA ALA A 87 -10.99 -18.66 -7.02
C ALA A 87 -10.39 -19.61 -8.07
N LEU A 88 -9.36 -19.17 -8.81
CA LEU A 88 -8.64 -20.00 -9.76
C LEU A 88 -7.89 -21.16 -9.08
N LEU A 89 -7.23 -20.91 -7.94
CA LEU A 89 -6.58 -21.96 -7.15
C LEU A 89 -7.56 -23.06 -6.70
N LEU A 90 -8.76 -22.65 -6.25
CA LEU A 90 -9.82 -23.59 -5.85
C LEU A 90 -10.31 -24.42 -7.03
N LEU A 91 -10.60 -23.77 -8.16
CA LEU A 91 -11.04 -24.45 -9.39
C LEU A 91 -10.00 -25.47 -9.87
N GLN A 92 -8.72 -25.12 -9.79
CA GLN A 92 -7.60 -26.00 -10.17
C GLN A 92 -7.45 -27.19 -9.23
N SER A 93 -7.65 -27.00 -7.93
CA SER A 93 -7.64 -28.10 -6.96
C SER A 93 -8.71 -29.14 -7.28
N LEU A 94 -9.89 -28.68 -7.74
CA LEU A 94 -10.98 -29.57 -8.20
C LEU A 94 -10.63 -30.30 -9.50
N VAL A 95 -9.95 -29.65 -10.46
CA VAL A 95 -9.48 -30.29 -11.69
C VAL A 95 -8.40 -31.33 -11.39
N ALA A 96 -7.45 -31.02 -10.50
CA ALA A 96 -6.41 -31.96 -10.07
C ALA A 96 -7.00 -33.20 -9.40
N LEU A 97 -8.00 -33.04 -8.52
CA LEU A 97 -8.77 -34.15 -7.94
C LEU A 97 -9.42 -35.04 -9.01
N ARG A 98 -9.99 -34.44 -10.06
CA ARG A 98 -10.61 -35.19 -11.17
C ARG A 98 -9.59 -35.95 -12.03
N VAL A 99 -8.39 -35.38 -12.23
CA VAL A 99 -7.29 -36.06 -12.94
C VAL A 99 -6.77 -37.23 -12.11
N ILE A 100 -6.56 -37.05 -10.80
CA ILE A 100 -6.13 -38.11 -9.88
C ILE A 100 -7.15 -39.27 -9.84
N GLN A 101 -8.45 -38.97 -9.87
CA GLN A 101 -9.49 -40.00 -9.90
C GLN A 101 -9.54 -40.79 -11.21
N ARG A 102 -9.11 -40.20 -12.33
CA ARG A 102 -9.19 -40.83 -13.67
C ARG A 102 -7.91 -41.54 -14.08
N ALA A 103 -6.76 -41.00 -13.71
CA ALA A 103 -5.49 -41.56 -14.12
C ALA A 103 -4.98 -42.55 -13.08
N SER A 104 -4.41 -43.67 -13.54
CA SER A 104 -3.56 -44.54 -12.74
C SER A 104 -2.22 -43.83 -12.47
N VAL A 105 -2.28 -42.65 -11.84
CA VAL A 105 -1.11 -41.81 -11.61
C VAL A 105 -0.23 -42.48 -10.58
N ASN A 106 1.06 -42.61 -10.87
CA ASN A 106 2.03 -43.14 -9.91
C ASN A 106 1.97 -42.32 -8.61
N PHE A 107 1.76 -43.01 -7.49
CA PHE A 107 1.57 -42.45 -6.15
C PHE A 107 2.65 -41.41 -5.77
N SER A 108 3.88 -41.62 -6.26
CA SER A 108 5.04 -40.75 -6.07
C SER A 108 4.84 -39.29 -6.55
N TRP A 109 4.07 -39.05 -7.62
CA TRP A 109 3.82 -37.68 -8.10
C TRP A 109 2.78 -36.93 -7.28
N ILE A 110 1.82 -37.67 -6.70
CA ILE A 110 0.81 -37.09 -5.80
C ILE A 110 1.47 -36.64 -4.50
N GLU A 111 2.37 -37.46 -3.93
CA GLU A 111 3.16 -37.10 -2.77
C GLU A 111 4.00 -35.83 -3.01
N MET A 112 4.65 -35.75 -4.17
CA MET A 112 5.45 -34.57 -4.54
C MET A 112 4.58 -33.30 -4.69
N GLY A 113 3.39 -33.42 -5.27
CA GLY A 113 2.43 -32.32 -5.37
C GLY A 113 1.93 -31.83 -4.01
N ILE A 114 1.65 -32.75 -3.08
CA ILE A 114 1.26 -32.42 -1.69
C ILE A 114 2.41 -31.72 -0.97
N VAL A 115 3.65 -32.19 -1.13
CA VAL A 115 4.85 -31.54 -0.56
C VAL A 115 5.00 -30.12 -1.10
N PHE A 116 4.89 -29.91 -2.40
CA PHE A 116 4.97 -28.56 -2.99
C PHE A 116 3.85 -27.63 -2.51
N LEU A 117 2.63 -28.14 -2.33
CA LEU A 117 1.52 -27.38 -1.79
C LEU A 117 1.75 -27.00 -0.33
N MET A 118 2.25 -27.93 0.50
CA MET A 118 2.62 -27.64 1.89
C MET A 118 3.72 -26.58 1.96
N VAL A 119 4.79 -26.71 1.19
CA VAL A 119 5.88 -25.70 1.13
C VAL A 119 5.33 -24.34 0.67
N GLY A 120 4.45 -24.32 -0.33
CA GLY A 120 3.77 -23.12 -0.78
C GLY A 120 2.96 -22.45 0.34
N VAL A 121 2.09 -23.20 1.02
CA VAL A 121 1.29 -22.66 2.13
C VAL A 121 2.19 -22.15 3.27
N THR A 122 3.26 -22.88 3.62
CA THR A 122 4.22 -22.43 4.65
C THR A 122 4.91 -21.12 4.25
N LEU A 123 5.40 -21.02 3.01
CA LEU A 123 6.02 -19.78 2.51
C LEU A 123 5.04 -18.60 2.51
N PHE A 124 3.77 -18.83 2.17
CA PHE A 124 2.73 -17.81 2.25
C PHE A 124 2.56 -17.26 3.67
N PHE A 125 2.47 -18.14 4.67
CA PHE A 125 2.35 -17.72 6.08
C PHE A 125 3.59 -16.99 6.59
N VAL A 126 4.80 -17.45 6.22
CA VAL A 126 6.05 -16.76 6.55
C VAL A 126 6.07 -15.35 5.94
N VAL A 127 5.69 -15.22 4.68
CA VAL A 127 5.59 -13.91 4.00
C VAL A 127 4.57 -12.99 4.69
N MET A 128 3.39 -13.51 5.02
CA MET A 128 2.32 -12.75 5.68
C MET A 128 2.66 -12.31 7.10
N THR A 129 3.55 -13.03 7.80
CA THR A 129 4.02 -12.66 9.14
C THR A 129 5.16 -11.66 9.08
N VAL A 130 6.10 -11.83 8.14
CA VAL A 130 7.23 -10.90 7.94
C VAL A 130 6.76 -9.52 7.45
N GLY A 131 5.75 -9.45 6.59
CA GLY A 131 5.19 -8.16 6.12
C GLY A 131 4.43 -7.36 7.19
N LYS A 132 4.08 -8.00 8.31
CA LYS A 132 3.36 -7.38 9.45
C LYS A 132 4.26 -6.82 10.53
N GLN A 133 5.59 -6.80 10.36
CA GLN A 133 6.50 -6.23 11.35
C GLN A 133 6.22 -4.73 11.49
N LYS A 134 5.34 -4.39 12.46
CA LYS A 134 5.02 -3.03 12.86
C LYS A 134 6.21 -2.51 13.65
N GLN A 135 6.95 -1.60 13.05
CA GLN A 135 7.89 -0.77 13.80
C GLN A 135 7.13 0.45 14.31
N ASP A 136 7.15 0.63 15.63
CA ASP A 136 6.45 1.70 16.34
C ASP A 136 7.42 2.86 16.55
N TYR A 137 7.42 3.80 15.61
CA TYR A 137 8.24 5.03 15.64
C TYR A 137 7.45 6.23 16.19
N GLY A 138 6.32 5.99 16.86
CA GLY A 138 5.38 7.03 17.27
C GLY A 138 4.47 7.51 16.12
N MET A 139 3.85 8.69 16.30
CA MET A 139 2.99 9.28 15.26
C MET A 139 3.83 9.93 14.15
N PRO A 140 3.58 9.61 12.87
CA PRO A 140 4.24 10.29 11.77
C PRO A 140 3.76 11.75 11.69
N LEU A 141 4.67 12.64 11.28
CA LEU A 141 4.32 14.01 10.91
C LEU A 141 3.46 14.01 9.63
N MET A 142 3.79 13.13 8.68
CA MET A 142 3.10 13.02 7.41
C MET A 142 3.33 11.67 6.76
N VAL A 143 2.30 11.13 6.10
CA VAL A 143 2.43 9.94 5.23
C VAL A 143 2.57 10.39 3.78
N ILE A 144 3.68 9.98 3.15
CA ILE A 144 3.97 10.31 1.75
C ILE A 144 3.20 9.36 0.86
N ARG A 145 2.29 9.92 0.04
CA ARG A 145 1.54 9.14 -0.94
C ARG A 145 2.46 8.79 -2.10
N PRO A 146 2.49 7.51 -2.52
CA PRO A 146 3.27 7.11 -3.67
C PRO A 146 2.68 7.76 -4.92
N ASN A 147 3.52 8.40 -5.71
CA ASN A 147 3.11 8.91 -7.02
C ASN A 147 2.68 7.71 -7.90
N LYS A 148 1.54 7.83 -8.60
CA LYS A 148 1.00 6.81 -9.51
C LYS A 148 1.97 6.43 -10.66
N GLY A 149 3.05 7.19 -10.82
CA GLY A 149 4.19 6.85 -11.66
C GLY A 149 5.16 5.90 -10.96
N PHE A 150 5.03 4.61 -11.28
CA PHE A 150 6.01 3.53 -11.06
C PHE A 150 6.08 2.86 -9.68
N SER A 151 5.75 1.57 -9.72
CA SER A 151 6.71 0.53 -9.40
C SER A 151 6.85 -0.30 -10.68
N SER A 152 7.99 -0.22 -11.38
CA SER A 152 8.26 -1.12 -12.53
C SER A 152 8.11 -2.58 -12.10
N LEU A 153 8.45 -2.84 -10.84
CA LEU A 153 8.24 -4.09 -10.15
C LEU A 153 6.77 -4.53 -10.08
N ASP A 154 5.80 -3.62 -9.93
CA ASP A 154 4.38 -4.01 -9.87
C ASP A 154 3.87 -4.42 -11.25
N GLN A 155 4.31 -3.73 -12.30
CA GLN A 155 4.02 -4.10 -13.69
C GLN A 155 4.70 -5.41 -14.06
N VAL A 156 5.96 -5.61 -13.63
CA VAL A 156 6.70 -6.86 -13.82
C VAL A 156 6.02 -8.00 -13.06
N THR A 157 5.61 -7.82 -11.81
CA THR A 157 4.91 -8.89 -11.06
C THR A 157 3.53 -9.17 -11.59
N THR A 158 2.80 -8.14 -12.06
CA THR A 158 1.52 -8.36 -12.76
C THR A 158 1.74 -9.11 -14.07
N GLY A 159 2.80 -8.77 -14.81
CA GLY A 159 3.19 -9.49 -16.04
C GLY A 159 3.57 -10.94 -15.77
N ILE A 160 4.36 -11.21 -14.71
CA ILE A 160 4.70 -12.57 -14.27
C ILE A 160 3.43 -13.33 -13.89
N LEU A 161 2.50 -12.73 -13.16
CA LEU A 161 1.22 -13.36 -12.81
C LEU A 161 0.42 -13.73 -14.07
N LEU A 162 0.25 -12.80 -15.02
CA LEU A 162 -0.47 -13.05 -16.26
C LEU A 162 0.21 -14.13 -17.12
N PHE A 163 1.55 -14.15 -17.15
CA PHE A 163 2.32 -15.18 -17.82
C PHE A 163 2.11 -16.56 -17.17
N CYS A 164 2.14 -16.65 -15.83
CA CYS A 164 1.84 -17.88 -15.10
C CYS A 164 0.39 -18.35 -15.34
N ILE A 165 -0.58 -17.43 -15.40
CA ILE A 165 -1.97 -17.75 -15.75
C ILE A 165 -2.05 -18.33 -17.17
N GLY A 166 -1.38 -17.72 -18.16
CA GLY A 166 -1.38 -18.20 -19.54
C GLY A 166 -0.69 -19.56 -19.73
N LEU A 167 0.42 -19.77 -19.04
CA LEU A 167 1.08 -21.07 -18.99
C LEU A 167 0.12 -22.13 -18.41
N MET A 168 -0.60 -21.82 -17.33
CA MET A 168 -1.56 -22.74 -16.72
C MET A 168 -2.74 -23.08 -17.62
N THR A 169 -3.32 -22.11 -18.33
CA THR A 169 -4.43 -22.40 -19.26
C THR A 169 -3.98 -23.32 -20.39
N MET A 170 -2.75 -23.17 -20.87
CA MET A 170 -2.14 -24.10 -21.81
C MET A 170 -1.93 -25.49 -21.22
N GLY A 171 -1.45 -25.61 -19.97
CA GLY A 171 -1.30 -26.90 -19.29
C GLY A 171 -2.63 -27.63 -19.09
N VAL A 172 -3.68 -26.92 -18.68
CA VAL A 172 -5.03 -27.49 -18.57
C VAL A 172 -5.53 -27.97 -19.93
N MET A 173 -5.40 -27.17 -20.99
CA MET A 173 -5.80 -27.57 -22.35
C MET A 173 -5.02 -28.79 -22.85
N ALA A 174 -3.70 -28.84 -22.63
CA ALA A 174 -2.86 -29.99 -22.99
C ALA A 174 -3.28 -31.26 -22.23
N SER A 175 -3.67 -31.13 -20.97
CA SER A 175 -4.17 -32.24 -20.15
C SER A 175 -5.50 -32.81 -20.68
N PHE A 176 -6.33 -31.99 -21.30
CA PHE A 176 -7.56 -32.43 -21.98
C PHE A 176 -7.30 -33.11 -23.34
N LEU A 177 -6.19 -32.77 -24.00
CA LEU A 177 -5.86 -33.27 -25.35
C LEU A 177 -5.03 -34.56 -25.31
N ASP A 178 -3.96 -34.62 -24.51
CA ASP A 178 -2.96 -35.70 -24.58
C ASP A 178 -2.94 -36.62 -23.33
N GLY A 179 -3.72 -36.30 -22.29
CA GLY A 179 -3.86 -37.15 -21.10
C GLY A 179 -2.63 -37.26 -20.18
N GLU A 180 -1.46 -36.73 -20.58
CA GLU A 180 -0.29 -36.65 -19.72
C GLU A 180 -0.39 -35.49 -18.70
N SER A 181 -0.22 -35.82 -17.42
CA SER A 181 -0.55 -34.98 -16.26
C SER A 181 0.67 -34.30 -15.61
N ILE A 182 1.87 -34.49 -16.15
CA ILE A 182 3.16 -34.18 -15.52
C ILE A 182 3.37 -32.66 -15.37
N SER A 183 2.69 -31.83 -16.17
CA SER A 183 2.86 -30.37 -16.11
C SER A 183 2.07 -29.70 -14.98
N ILE A 184 0.91 -30.24 -14.57
CA ILE A 184 -0.06 -29.55 -13.69
C ILE A 184 0.52 -29.16 -12.31
N PRO A 185 1.24 -30.04 -11.58
CA PRO A 185 1.77 -29.70 -10.25
C PRO A 185 2.84 -28.60 -10.30
N LEU A 186 3.71 -28.62 -11.31
CA LEU A 186 4.73 -27.60 -11.53
C LEU A 186 4.08 -26.25 -11.87
N MET A 187 3.02 -26.25 -12.67
CA MET A 187 2.31 -25.01 -13.01
C MET A 187 1.59 -24.41 -11.79
N ASN A 188 0.97 -25.24 -10.96
CA ASN A 188 0.33 -24.80 -9.71
C ASN A 188 1.36 -24.21 -8.74
N TRP A 189 2.56 -24.80 -8.65
CA TRP A 189 3.64 -24.27 -7.83
C TRP A 189 4.12 -22.89 -8.34
N LEU A 190 4.37 -22.76 -9.65
CA LEU A 190 4.74 -21.49 -10.27
C LEU A 190 3.67 -20.41 -10.06
N PHE A 191 2.40 -20.79 -10.11
CA PHE A 191 1.29 -19.86 -9.85
C PHE A 191 1.22 -19.42 -8.39
N MET A 192 1.37 -20.34 -7.43
CA MET A 192 1.43 -20.01 -6.01
C MET A 192 2.58 -19.05 -5.70
N VAL A 193 3.76 -19.27 -6.28
CA VAL A 193 4.91 -18.36 -6.16
C VAL A 193 4.58 -16.99 -6.76
N SER A 194 3.90 -16.94 -7.92
CA SER A 194 3.50 -15.68 -8.56
C SER A 194 2.52 -14.88 -7.70
N ILE A 195 1.53 -15.53 -7.08
CA ILE A 195 0.58 -14.89 -6.16
C ILE A 195 1.33 -14.35 -4.95
N MET A 196 2.22 -15.13 -4.32
CA MET A 196 3.03 -14.64 -3.20
C MET A 196 3.84 -13.40 -3.55
N LEU A 197 4.51 -13.39 -4.71
CA LEU A 197 5.29 -12.23 -5.16
C LEU A 197 4.41 -10.99 -5.34
N THR A 198 3.18 -11.15 -5.84
CA THR A 198 2.22 -10.04 -5.95
C THR A 198 1.71 -9.56 -4.58
N THR A 199 1.45 -10.46 -3.63
CA THR A 199 1.06 -10.11 -2.26
C THR A 199 2.19 -9.39 -1.52
N ILE A 200 3.45 -9.80 -1.70
CA ILE A 200 4.63 -9.12 -1.12
C ILE A 200 4.75 -7.69 -1.65
N ASN A 201 4.56 -7.49 -2.96
CA ASN A 201 4.61 -6.16 -3.55
C ASN A 201 3.42 -5.29 -3.11
N GLY A 202 2.22 -5.87 -2.93
CA GLY A 202 1.05 -5.18 -2.40
C GLY A 202 1.17 -4.76 -0.92
N GLN A 203 2.08 -5.39 -0.16
CA GLN A 203 2.36 -5.06 1.24
C GLN A 203 3.44 -3.98 1.42
N ARG A 204 3.85 -3.27 0.37
CA ARG A 204 4.74 -2.11 0.51
C ARG A 204 4.09 -1.06 1.41
N GLN A 205 4.64 -0.94 2.62
CA GLN A 205 4.26 0.13 3.53
C GLN A 205 4.62 1.48 2.91
N GLY A 206 3.72 2.46 3.10
CA GLY A 206 3.94 3.84 2.67
C GLY A 206 5.22 4.41 3.27
N LYS A 207 5.83 5.37 2.58
CA LYS A 207 6.92 6.16 3.16
C LYS A 207 6.29 7.19 4.10
N ALA A 208 6.89 7.43 5.27
CA ALA A 208 6.37 8.39 6.24
C ALA A 208 7.51 9.22 6.84
N ILE A 209 7.19 10.46 7.22
CA ILE A 209 8.13 11.42 7.80
C ILE A 209 7.89 11.46 9.29
N TYR A 210 8.96 11.30 10.07
CA TYR A 210 8.98 11.40 11.52
C TYR A 210 9.92 12.54 11.93
N THR A 211 9.82 12.95 13.20
CA THR A 211 10.74 13.93 13.80
C THR A 211 12.19 13.46 13.80
N GLU A 212 12.42 12.17 14.01
CA GLU A 212 13.77 11.58 14.11
C GLU A 212 14.36 11.16 12.76
N GLY A 213 13.51 10.97 11.74
CA GLY A 213 13.94 10.47 10.45
C GLY A 213 12.81 10.24 9.45
N ILE A 214 13.15 9.66 8.31
CA ILE A 214 12.18 9.22 7.30
C ILE A 214 12.12 7.71 7.22
N GLN A 215 10.91 7.16 7.26
CA GLN A 215 10.68 5.74 7.05
C GLN A 215 10.77 5.42 5.56
N PHE A 216 11.72 4.56 5.22
CA PHE A 216 12.04 4.17 3.86
C PHE A 216 12.08 2.65 3.74
N ASN A 217 11.50 2.08 2.67
CA ASN A 217 11.50 0.66 2.27
C ASN A 217 11.61 -0.39 3.40
N ARG A 218 10.55 -1.20 3.59
CA ARG A 218 10.47 -2.25 4.63
C ARG A 218 10.59 -1.71 6.07
N GLY A 219 10.18 -0.46 6.27
CA GLY A 219 10.05 0.13 7.60
C GLY A 219 11.32 0.75 8.19
N LYS A 220 12.48 0.64 7.54
CA LYS A 220 13.73 1.20 8.09
C LYS A 220 13.64 2.72 8.23
N LEU A 221 13.81 3.22 9.45
CA LEU A 221 13.96 4.65 9.73
C LEU A 221 15.37 5.11 9.35
N LEU A 222 15.45 6.12 8.50
CA LEU A 222 16.68 6.80 8.13
C LEU A 222 16.75 8.12 8.90
N SER A 223 17.70 8.24 9.84
CA SER A 223 17.78 9.42 10.72
C SER A 223 18.15 10.68 9.95
N TRP A 224 17.55 11.82 10.29
CA TRP A 224 17.87 13.11 9.67
C TRP A 224 19.34 13.51 9.86
N SER A 225 19.95 13.13 10.99
CA SER A 225 21.37 13.39 11.30
C SER A 225 22.35 12.78 10.27
N GLU A 226 21.93 11.76 9.52
CA GLU A 226 22.78 11.14 8.49
C GLU A 226 22.81 11.95 7.19
N TYR A 227 21.91 12.92 7.00
CA TYR A 227 21.72 13.63 5.75
C TYR A 227 22.08 15.10 5.87
N LYS A 228 22.72 15.64 4.82
CA LYS A 228 23.20 17.03 4.79
C LYS A 228 22.34 17.95 3.93
N SER A 229 21.73 17.39 2.89
CA SER A 229 20.96 18.16 1.92
C SER A 229 19.97 17.30 1.17
N TYR A 230 19.04 17.96 0.48
CA TYR A 230 18.09 17.32 -0.42
C TYR A 230 18.05 18.04 -1.77
N ARG A 231 17.65 17.34 -2.82
CA ARG A 231 17.33 17.93 -4.12
C ARG A 231 16.00 17.40 -4.62
N VAL A 232 15.20 18.32 -5.16
CA VAL A 232 13.97 18.01 -5.86
C VAL A 232 14.31 17.70 -7.32
N LEU A 233 13.93 16.51 -7.77
CA LEU A 233 14.10 16.02 -9.13
C LEU A 233 12.71 15.93 -9.77
N VAL A 234 12.55 16.59 -10.92
CA VAL A 234 11.34 16.49 -11.73
C VAL A 234 11.67 15.66 -12.95
N SER A 235 11.01 14.51 -13.08
CA SER A 235 11.15 13.64 -14.25
C SER A 235 9.87 13.66 -15.07
N HIS A 236 10.02 13.70 -16.39
CA HIS A 236 8.91 13.65 -17.32
C HIS A 236 8.72 12.20 -17.77
N THR A 237 7.54 11.65 -17.49
CA THR A 237 7.15 10.32 -17.95
C THR A 237 6.00 10.42 -18.95
N LYS A 238 5.74 9.35 -19.72
CA LYS A 238 4.58 9.26 -20.62
C LYS A 238 3.23 9.47 -19.91
N ARG A 239 3.18 9.33 -18.58
CA ARG A 239 1.97 9.50 -17.74
C ARG A 239 1.92 10.84 -17.00
N GLY A 240 2.87 11.75 -17.27
CA GLY A 240 2.94 13.07 -16.64
C GLY A 240 4.24 13.32 -15.88
N LYS A 241 4.27 14.43 -15.13
CA LYS A 241 5.41 14.82 -14.29
C LYS A 241 5.44 13.98 -13.02
N VAL A 242 6.62 13.45 -12.71
CA VAL A 242 6.90 12.72 -11.48
C VAL A 242 7.89 13.54 -10.66
N TYR A 243 7.47 13.86 -9.44
CA TYR A 243 8.26 14.62 -8.48
C TYR A 243 8.97 13.66 -7.53
N GLN A 244 10.26 13.86 -7.37
CA GLN A 244 11.12 13.02 -6.54
C GLN A 244 11.98 13.89 -5.64
N ILE A 245 12.19 13.48 -4.40
CA ILE A 245 13.13 14.10 -3.48
C ILE A 245 14.25 13.11 -3.25
N LYS A 246 15.48 13.53 -3.57
CA LYS A 246 16.70 12.76 -3.31
C LYS A 246 17.42 13.36 -2.11
N LEU A 247 17.69 12.54 -1.09
CA LEU A 247 18.50 12.93 0.07
C LEU A 247 19.97 12.60 -0.17
N TYR A 248 20.88 13.47 0.29
CA TYR A 248 22.32 13.35 0.12
C TYR A 248 23.07 13.37 1.45
N GLY A 249 24.26 12.75 1.46
CA GLY A 249 25.19 12.79 2.59
C GLY A 249 25.15 11.56 3.49
N GLY A 250 24.09 10.75 3.42
CA GLY A 250 23.96 9.50 4.16
C GLY A 250 24.65 8.31 3.48
N LYS A 251 24.80 7.20 4.20
CA LYS A 251 25.32 5.92 3.66
C LYS A 251 24.47 5.39 2.49
N ILE A 252 23.18 5.74 2.48
CA ILE A 252 22.22 5.43 1.44
C ILE A 252 21.61 6.74 0.99
N GLU A 253 21.52 6.99 -0.32
CA GLU A 253 20.87 8.18 -0.90
C GLU A 253 19.47 7.82 -1.39
N PRO A 254 18.43 7.85 -0.52
CA PRO A 254 17.09 7.46 -0.89
C PRO A 254 16.48 8.44 -1.90
N ILE A 255 15.72 7.89 -2.84
CA ILE A 255 14.84 8.65 -3.75
C ILE A 255 13.39 8.41 -3.34
N ILE A 256 12.69 9.49 -3.06
CA ILE A 256 11.32 9.50 -2.54
C ILE A 256 10.42 10.09 -3.62
N GLY A 257 9.56 9.29 -4.24
CA GLY A 257 8.53 9.81 -5.13
C GLY A 257 7.42 10.45 -4.32
N VAL A 258 7.03 11.66 -4.67
CA VAL A 258 6.02 12.46 -3.98
C VAL A 258 4.94 12.88 -4.98
N GLU A 259 3.69 12.96 -4.52
CA GLU A 259 2.59 13.54 -5.29
C GLU A 259 2.72 15.07 -5.34
N MET A 260 2.32 15.71 -6.45
CA MET A 260 2.39 17.17 -6.61
C MET A 260 1.65 17.93 -5.50
N SER A 261 0.51 17.40 -5.04
CA SER A 261 -0.30 17.98 -3.96
C SER A 261 0.45 18.04 -2.62
N GLN A 262 1.41 17.14 -2.40
CA GLN A 262 2.17 17.00 -1.16
C GLN A 262 3.57 17.60 -1.25
N LEU A 263 4.04 17.97 -2.45
CA LEU A 263 5.44 18.35 -2.69
C LEU A 263 5.90 19.51 -1.79
N SER A 264 5.17 20.61 -1.76
CA SER A 264 5.54 21.79 -0.98
C SER A 264 5.55 21.51 0.53
N THR A 265 4.59 20.73 1.03
CA THR A 265 4.52 20.33 2.44
C THR A 265 5.69 19.42 2.81
N VAL A 266 6.00 18.44 1.96
CA VAL A 266 7.11 17.52 2.18
C VAL A 266 8.45 18.25 2.14
N GLU A 267 8.64 19.18 1.19
CA GLU A 267 9.85 20.00 1.11
C GLU A 267 10.04 20.86 2.37
N ALA A 268 8.97 21.49 2.86
CA ALA A 268 9.01 22.29 4.08
C ALA A 268 9.39 21.43 5.30
N LEU A 269 8.77 20.27 5.47
CA LEU A 269 9.05 19.35 6.57
C LEU A 269 10.49 18.82 6.53
N ILE A 270 10.98 18.44 5.35
CA ILE A 270 12.36 17.96 5.19
C ILE A 270 13.36 19.08 5.50
N SER A 271 13.10 20.30 5.01
CA SER A 271 13.96 21.46 5.29
C SER A 271 14.01 21.75 6.80
N GLU A 272 12.86 21.74 7.47
CA GLU A 272 12.79 21.95 8.92
C GLU A 272 13.58 20.88 9.67
N CYS A 273 13.34 19.59 9.36
CA CYS A 273 14.01 18.47 10.03
C CYS A 273 15.53 18.43 9.79
N LEU A 274 16.02 18.92 8.64
CA LEU A 274 17.44 19.04 8.33
C LEU A 274 18.10 20.28 8.96
N THR A 275 17.35 21.31 9.32
CA THR A 275 17.89 22.51 9.97
C THR A 275 17.96 22.39 11.50
N VAL A 276 17.12 21.54 12.08
CA VAL A 276 17.03 21.33 13.53
C VAL A 276 18.08 20.32 14.03
N ASN A 277 18.66 19.51 13.15
CA ASN A 277 19.67 18.47 13.45
C ASN A 277 21.02 18.79 12.80
#